data_AF-A0A1E4PU76-F1
#
_entry.id   AF-A0A1E4PU76-F1
#
_cell.length_a   1.000
_cell.length_b   1.000
_cell.length_c   1.000
_cell.angle_alpha   90.00
_cell.angle_beta   90.00
_cell.angle_gamma   90.00
#
_symmetry.space_group_name_H-M   'P 1'
#
loop_
_entity.id
_entity.type
_entity.pdbx_description
1 polymer ?
#
loop_
_entity_poly.entity_id
_entity_poly.type
_entity_poly.pdbx_seq_one_letter_code
_entity_poly.pdbx_strand_id
1 'polypeptide(L)'
;MAALLIERAIDSMDPGDVQSLEIKVAPGGSDAILRYLGPAAMTSGDDVYVFLDGDQRKVDNFTDPNTIAPAAHAQLGALLKGETGVDPMFHIPGGQGVAAHEAAKVQAHLNYLMWLRARVAYLPGVVPEETFLTALNPAGAYDNLTAAEAKVALKEMLAKDVEVTSSELVTLAKVAAASIPQGHQNLAAIRQRISLWLHGAPA
;
A
#
# COMPACT_ATOMS: atom_id res chain seq x y z
N MET A 1 8.83 7.80 4.02
CA MET A 1 9.73 7.09 3.09
C MET A 1 9.00 6.49 1.91
N ALA A 2 7.90 5.74 2.11
CA ALA A 2 7.07 5.18 1.04
C ALA A 2 6.80 6.12 -0.14
N ALA A 3 6.23 7.31 0.12
CA ALA A 3 5.93 8.29 -0.93
C ALA A 3 7.15 8.68 -1.78
N LEU A 4 8.34 8.81 -1.18
CA LEU A 4 9.56 9.14 -1.90
C LEU A 4 9.99 8.03 -2.87
N LEU A 5 9.75 6.76 -2.52
CA LEU A 5 10.02 5.65 -3.42
C LEU A 5 9.03 5.61 -4.58
N ILE A 6 7.76 5.94 -4.32
CA ILE A 6 6.71 6.00 -5.34
C ILE A 6 7.01 7.15 -6.31
N GLU A 7 7.28 8.36 -5.78
CA GLU A 7 7.73 9.53 -6.56
C GLU A 7 8.93 9.15 -7.43
N ARG A 8 9.96 8.55 -6.82
CA ARG A 8 11.16 8.12 -7.55
C ARG A 8 10.86 7.08 -8.63
N ALA A 9 9.94 6.15 -8.39
CA ALA A 9 9.58 5.13 -9.36
C ALA A 9 8.86 5.73 -10.58
N ILE A 10 7.99 6.71 -10.37
CA ILE A 10 7.22 7.34 -11.45
C ILE A 10 8.02 8.35 -12.27
N ASP A 11 9.13 8.89 -11.76
CA ASP A 11 10.03 9.81 -12.49
C ASP A 11 10.48 9.31 -13.88
N SER A 12 10.45 7.99 -14.09
CA SER A 12 10.87 7.33 -15.33
C SER A 12 9.71 6.82 -16.19
N MET A 13 8.47 7.08 -15.79
CA MET A 13 7.27 6.78 -16.58
C MET A 13 7.03 7.83 -17.67
N ASP A 14 6.08 7.54 -18.56
CA ASP A 14 5.66 8.51 -19.57
C ASP A 14 5.17 9.81 -18.90
N PRO A 15 5.55 11.01 -19.40
CA PRO A 15 5.12 12.27 -18.79
C PRO A 15 3.60 12.45 -18.72
N GLY A 16 2.83 11.86 -19.63
CA GLY A 16 1.37 11.87 -19.59
C GLY A 16 0.82 11.05 -18.42
N ASP A 17 1.37 9.85 -18.20
CA ASP A 17 1.03 9.01 -17.04
C ASP A 17 1.35 9.75 -15.74
N VAL A 18 2.55 10.34 -15.63
CA VAL A 18 2.97 11.06 -14.41
C VAL A 18 2.05 12.25 -14.11
N GLN A 19 1.62 13.00 -15.12
CA GLN A 19 0.70 14.14 -14.95
C GLN A 19 -0.70 13.72 -14.51
N SER A 20 -1.11 12.48 -14.78
CA SER A 20 -2.39 11.94 -14.34
C SER A 20 -2.40 11.47 -12.87
N LEU A 21 -1.23 11.40 -12.24
CA LEU A 21 -1.05 10.88 -10.89
C LEU A 21 -0.94 11.99 -9.84
N GLU A 22 -1.66 11.84 -8.73
CA GLU A 22 -1.48 12.64 -7.53
C GLU A 22 -1.11 11.73 -6.35
N ILE A 23 0.11 11.87 -5.83
CA ILE A 23 0.59 11.08 -4.69
C ILE A 23 0.17 11.77 -3.39
N LYS A 24 -0.60 11.05 -2.56
CA LYS A 24 -1.01 11.51 -1.22
C LYS A 24 -0.61 10.52 -0.15
N VAL A 25 -0.07 11.03 0.95
CA VAL A 25 0.14 10.25 2.18
C VAL A 25 -1.11 10.39 3.05
N ALA A 26 -1.81 9.27 3.26
CA ALA A 26 -2.97 9.27 4.13
C ALA A 26 -2.56 9.39 5.61
N PRO A 27 -3.19 10.27 6.39
CA PRO A 27 -2.96 10.33 7.83
C PRO A 27 -3.53 9.07 8.51
N GLY A 28 -2.85 8.57 9.54
CA GLY A 28 -3.33 7.44 10.35
C GLY A 28 -2.83 6.05 9.94
N GLY A 29 -2.03 5.93 8.88
CA GLY A 29 -1.35 4.69 8.51
C GLY A 29 -2.24 3.63 7.83
N SER A 30 -1.71 2.41 7.67
CA SER A 30 -2.37 1.27 6.99
C SER A 30 -3.74 0.94 7.57
N ASP A 31 -3.84 0.89 8.90
CA ASP A 31 -5.08 0.53 9.60
C ASP A 31 -6.20 1.52 9.28
N ALA A 32 -5.92 2.83 9.31
CA ALA A 32 -6.92 3.84 8.99
C ALA A 32 -7.34 3.78 7.51
N ILE A 33 -6.39 3.51 6.61
CA ILE A 33 -6.67 3.34 5.18
C ILE A 33 -7.61 2.15 4.98
N LEU A 34 -7.26 0.98 5.49
CA LEU A 34 -8.04 -0.25 5.30
C LEU A 34 -9.38 -0.20 6.04
N ARG A 35 -9.43 0.47 7.19
CA ARG A 35 -10.65 0.53 8.00
C ARG A 35 -11.68 1.53 7.48
N TYR A 36 -11.23 2.69 7.01
CA TYR A 36 -12.13 3.82 6.73
C TYR A 36 -12.01 4.32 5.29
N LEU A 37 -10.80 4.61 4.81
CA LEU A 37 -10.61 5.25 3.51
C LEU A 37 -10.91 4.30 2.35
N GLY A 38 -10.51 3.04 2.44
CA GLY A 38 -10.78 2.02 1.43
C GLY A 38 -12.27 1.77 1.23
N PRO A 39 -13.05 1.47 2.29
CA PRO A 39 -14.51 1.35 2.19
C PRO A 39 -15.19 2.61 1.66
N ALA A 40 -14.71 3.80 2.06
CA ALA A 40 -15.23 5.07 1.54
C ALA A 40 -14.96 5.22 0.03
N ALA A 41 -13.71 5.06 -0.40
CA ALA A 41 -13.27 5.16 -1.79
C ALA A 41 -13.98 4.14 -2.70
N MET A 42 -14.17 2.91 -2.22
CA MET A 42 -14.97 1.89 -2.90
C MET A 42 -16.41 2.36 -3.12
N THR A 43 -17.02 3.00 -2.12
CA THR A 43 -18.42 3.42 -2.16
C THR A 43 -18.62 4.67 -3.03
N SER A 44 -17.69 5.63 -2.98
CA SER A 44 -17.70 6.83 -3.83
C SER A 44 -17.30 6.54 -5.28
N GLY A 45 -16.61 5.42 -5.53
CA GLY A 45 -16.04 5.12 -6.84
C GLY A 45 -14.78 5.94 -7.13
N ASP A 46 -14.07 6.37 -6.09
CA ASP A 46 -12.85 7.17 -6.24
C ASP A 46 -11.78 6.35 -6.96
N ASP A 47 -11.14 6.96 -7.95
CA ASP A 47 -10.07 6.32 -8.71
C ASP A 47 -8.74 6.42 -7.95
N VAL A 48 -8.63 5.63 -6.88
CA VAL A 48 -7.44 5.59 -6.02
C VAL A 48 -6.76 4.23 -6.06
N TYR A 49 -5.44 4.26 -5.93
CA TYR A 49 -4.61 3.07 -5.74
C TYR A 49 -3.76 3.25 -4.49
N VAL A 50 -3.70 2.22 -3.66
CA VAL A 50 -3.10 2.27 -2.33
C VAL A 50 -1.85 1.41 -2.30
N PHE A 51 -0.74 2.02 -1.89
CA PHE A 51 0.47 1.31 -1.49
C PHE A 51 0.57 1.29 0.04
N LEU A 52 0.77 0.10 0.60
CA LEU A 52 1.04 -0.11 2.02
C LEU A 52 2.48 -0.61 2.24
N ASP A 53 3.02 -0.41 3.43
CA ASP A 53 4.33 -0.96 3.80
C ASP A 53 4.27 -2.49 3.85
N GLY A 54 5.37 -3.17 3.47
CA GLY A 54 5.40 -4.62 3.34
C GLY A 54 5.15 -5.39 4.64
N ASP A 55 5.55 -4.84 5.78
CA ASP A 55 5.35 -5.38 7.13
C ASP A 55 3.86 -5.41 7.55
N GLN A 56 3.01 -4.64 6.86
CA GLN A 56 1.56 -4.65 7.07
C GLN A 56 0.85 -5.80 6.35
N ARG A 57 1.56 -6.53 5.47
CA ARG A 57 0.98 -7.64 4.70
C ARG A 57 0.61 -8.81 5.61
N LYS A 58 -0.65 -9.24 5.57
CA LYS A 58 -1.12 -10.44 6.29
C LYS A 58 -1.30 -11.66 5.37
N VAL A 59 -1.56 -11.40 4.09
CA VAL A 59 -1.72 -12.42 3.06
C VAL A 59 -1.00 -11.98 1.78
N ASP A 60 -0.52 -12.93 1.00
CA ASP A 60 0.13 -12.64 -0.29
C ASP A 60 -0.86 -12.10 -1.32
N ASN A 61 -2.08 -12.65 -1.31
CA ASN A 61 -3.17 -12.21 -2.16
C ASN A 61 -4.47 -12.26 -1.36
N PHE A 62 -5.28 -11.21 -1.46
CA PHE A 62 -6.63 -11.20 -0.90
C PHE A 62 -7.52 -12.26 -1.57
N THR A 63 -8.45 -12.86 -0.83
CA THR A 63 -9.34 -13.90 -1.37
C THR A 63 -10.19 -13.37 -2.52
N ASP A 64 -10.33 -14.15 -3.59
CA ASP A 64 -11.22 -13.82 -4.70
C ASP A 64 -12.70 -13.99 -4.29
N PRO A 65 -13.51 -12.92 -4.25
CA PRO A 65 -14.91 -13.02 -3.83
C PRO A 65 -15.75 -13.95 -4.70
N ASN A 66 -15.38 -14.18 -5.97
CA ASN A 66 -16.12 -15.08 -6.87
C ASN A 66 -15.92 -16.57 -6.51
N THR A 67 -14.94 -16.88 -5.67
CA THR A 67 -14.66 -18.24 -5.19
C THR A 67 -15.37 -18.57 -3.87
N ILE A 68 -15.99 -17.57 -3.24
CA ILE A 68 -16.65 -17.72 -1.93
C ILE A 68 -18.08 -18.21 -2.14
N ALA A 69 -18.40 -19.39 -1.60
CA ALA A 69 -19.75 -19.94 -1.66
C ALA A 69 -20.71 -19.20 -0.70
N PRO A 70 -22.01 -19.08 -1.04
CA PRO A 70 -23.00 -18.43 -0.17
C PRO A 70 -23.08 -18.97 1.27
N ALA A 71 -22.81 -20.26 1.46
CA ALA A 71 -22.76 -20.87 2.78
C ALA A 71 -21.66 -20.30 3.69
N ALA A 72 -20.61 -19.72 3.12
CA ALA A 72 -19.49 -19.11 3.84
C ALA A 72 -19.69 -17.61 4.12
N HIS A 73 -20.76 -16.98 3.64
CA HIS A 73 -20.96 -15.54 3.76
C HIS A 73 -20.99 -15.03 5.22
N ALA A 74 -21.44 -15.86 6.16
CA ALA A 74 -21.43 -15.52 7.58
C ALA A 74 -20.00 -15.28 8.14
N GLN A 75 -18.96 -15.77 7.46
CA GLN A 75 -17.57 -15.68 7.89
C GLN A 75 -16.80 -14.54 7.22
N LEU A 76 -17.42 -13.77 6.31
CA LEU A 76 -16.75 -12.74 5.53
C LEU A 76 -16.09 -11.65 6.39
N GLY A 77 -16.71 -11.23 7.48
CA GLY A 77 -16.11 -10.26 8.40
C GLY A 77 -14.84 -10.80 9.07
N ALA A 78 -14.85 -12.06 9.48
CA ALA A 78 -13.67 -12.71 10.06
C ALA A 78 -12.56 -12.92 9.03
N LEU A 79 -12.92 -13.29 7.79
CA LEU A 79 -12.01 -13.40 6.66
C LEU A 79 -11.31 -12.05 6.40
N LEU A 80 -12.09 -10.98 6.21
CA LEU A 80 -11.53 -9.65 5.96
C LEU A 80 -10.65 -9.17 7.10
N LYS A 81 -11.02 -9.42 8.36
CA LYS A 81 -10.16 -9.10 9.50
C LYS A 81 -8.87 -9.91 9.52
N GLY A 82 -8.93 -11.18 9.11
CA GLY A 82 -7.73 -12.01 8.96
C GLY A 82 -6.79 -11.50 7.86
N GLU A 83 -7.34 -11.07 6.72
CA GLU A 83 -6.54 -10.62 5.57
C GLU A 83 -6.03 -9.18 5.67
N THR A 84 -6.79 -8.30 6.34
CA THR A 84 -6.45 -6.87 6.46
C THR A 84 -5.87 -6.50 7.81
N GLY A 85 -6.05 -7.34 8.84
CA GLY A 85 -5.70 -7.03 10.23
C GLY A 85 -6.69 -6.10 10.95
N VAL A 86 -7.68 -5.54 10.25
CA VAL A 86 -8.66 -4.58 10.80
C VAL A 86 -10.08 -4.98 10.48
N ASP A 87 -11.06 -4.33 11.12
CA ASP A 87 -12.49 -4.53 10.83
C ASP A 87 -13.01 -3.34 10.00
N PRO A 88 -13.20 -3.49 8.67
CA PRO A 88 -13.57 -2.39 7.79
C PRO A 88 -14.95 -1.82 8.11
N MET A 89 -15.08 -0.49 8.06
CA MET A 89 -16.30 0.22 8.37
C MET A 89 -17.05 0.60 7.10
N PHE A 90 -18.10 -0.16 6.77
CA PHE A 90 -18.90 0.06 5.57
C PHE A 90 -20.03 1.07 5.80
N HIS A 91 -20.25 1.96 4.82
CA HIS A 91 -21.43 2.82 4.77
C HIS A 91 -22.63 2.05 4.20
N ILE A 92 -23.28 1.25 5.04
CA ILE A 92 -24.46 0.47 4.63
C ILE A 92 -25.72 1.33 4.84
N PRO A 93 -26.56 1.54 3.80
CA PRO A 93 -27.81 2.28 3.95
C PRO A 93 -28.72 1.65 5.01
N GLY A 94 -29.28 2.50 5.89
CA GLY A 94 -30.29 2.10 6.88
C GLY A 94 -31.67 1.94 6.25
N GLY A 95 -31.87 0.87 5.46
CA GLY A 95 -33.18 0.52 4.90
C GLY A 95 -34.08 -0.21 5.92
N GLN A 96 -35.40 -0.11 5.77
CA GLN A 96 -36.36 -0.83 6.61
C GLN A 96 -36.38 -2.33 6.25
N GLY A 97 -35.56 -3.12 6.95
CA GLY A 97 -35.62 -4.58 6.89
C GLY A 97 -34.30 -5.25 7.28
N VAL A 98 -34.34 -6.13 8.28
CA VAL A 98 -33.17 -6.88 8.78
C VAL A 98 -32.51 -7.69 7.65
N ALA A 99 -33.31 -8.37 6.82
CA ALA A 99 -32.79 -9.18 5.71
C ALA A 99 -32.10 -8.35 4.61
N ALA A 100 -32.64 -7.17 4.29
CA ALA A 100 -32.05 -6.27 3.30
C ALA A 100 -30.73 -5.69 3.81
N HIS A 101 -30.65 -5.37 5.10
CA HIS A 101 -29.42 -4.88 5.73
C HIS A 101 -28.31 -5.95 5.73
N GLU A 102 -28.64 -7.20 6.09
CA GLU A 102 -27.66 -8.30 6.06
C GLU A 102 -27.19 -8.63 4.64
N ALA A 103 -28.08 -8.61 3.64
CA ALA A 103 -27.70 -8.80 2.24
C ALA A 103 -26.76 -7.68 1.75
N ALA A 104 -27.06 -6.41 2.10
CA ALA A 104 -26.21 -5.28 1.77
C ALA A 104 -24.83 -5.37 2.45
N LYS A 105 -24.81 -5.87 3.70
CA LYS A 105 -23.57 -6.13 4.43
C LYS A 105 -22.71 -7.18 3.73
N VAL A 106 -23.28 -8.32 3.35
CA VAL A 106 -22.56 -9.37 2.59
C VAL A 106 -21.99 -8.80 1.30
N GLN A 107 -22.79 -8.06 0.53
CA GLN A 107 -22.35 -7.45 -0.71
C GLN A 107 -21.19 -6.46 -0.49
N ALA A 108 -21.25 -5.66 0.57
CA ALA A 108 -20.17 -4.73 0.92
C ALA A 108 -18.84 -5.46 1.19
N HIS A 109 -18.86 -6.58 1.91
CA HIS A 109 -17.66 -7.39 2.14
C HIS A 109 -17.09 -7.96 0.84
N LEU A 110 -17.94 -8.52 -0.02
CA LEU A 110 -17.51 -9.10 -1.31
C LEU A 110 -16.94 -8.02 -2.25
N ASN A 111 -17.62 -6.87 -2.35
CA ASN A 111 -17.13 -5.74 -3.12
C ASN A 111 -15.80 -5.22 -2.59
N TYR A 112 -15.63 -5.21 -1.26
CA TYR A 112 -14.40 -4.73 -0.65
C TYR A 112 -13.23 -5.69 -0.90
N LEU A 113 -13.44 -7.01 -0.85
CA LEU A 113 -12.43 -8.00 -1.28
C LEU A 113 -12.02 -7.78 -2.74
N MET A 114 -12.99 -7.54 -3.63
CA MET A 114 -12.71 -7.24 -5.03
C MET A 114 -11.89 -5.94 -5.18
N TRP A 115 -12.28 -4.89 -4.45
CA TRP A 115 -11.59 -3.61 -4.45
C TRP A 115 -10.15 -3.74 -3.92
N LEU A 116 -9.95 -4.46 -2.81
CA LEU A 116 -8.62 -4.73 -2.24
C LEU A 116 -7.70 -5.40 -3.28
N ARG A 117 -8.19 -6.42 -3.98
CA ARG A 117 -7.43 -7.12 -5.04
C ARG A 117 -7.03 -6.20 -6.19
N ALA A 118 -7.90 -5.26 -6.56
CA ALA A 118 -7.69 -4.38 -7.69
C ALA A 118 -6.90 -3.12 -7.35
N ARG A 119 -7.00 -2.63 -6.11
CA ARG A 119 -6.58 -1.26 -5.72
C ARG A 119 -5.55 -1.20 -4.60
N VAL A 120 -5.20 -2.32 -3.96
CA VAL A 120 -4.21 -2.35 -2.88
C VAL A 120 -3.02 -3.20 -3.26
N ALA A 121 -1.83 -2.62 -3.12
CA ALA A 121 -0.57 -3.33 -3.19
C ALA A 121 0.31 -3.01 -1.98
N TYR A 122 1.25 -3.90 -1.72
CA TYR A 122 2.28 -3.69 -0.71
C TYR A 122 3.59 -3.33 -1.40
N LEU A 123 4.34 -2.42 -0.81
CA LEU A 123 5.68 -2.09 -1.27
C LEU A 123 6.59 -3.33 -1.20
N PRO A 124 7.56 -3.47 -2.12
CA PRO A 124 8.54 -4.54 -2.06
C PRO A 124 9.44 -4.43 -0.81
N GLY A 125 9.84 -5.58 -0.26
CA GLY A 125 10.61 -5.64 0.99
C GLY A 125 9.71 -5.58 2.23
N VAL A 126 10.32 -5.52 3.42
CA VAL A 126 9.60 -5.41 4.70
C VAL A 126 9.17 -3.97 4.93
N VAL A 127 10.05 -3.01 4.68
CA VAL A 127 9.75 -1.58 4.84
C VAL A 127 10.42 -0.76 3.74
N PRO A 128 9.91 0.45 3.43
CA PRO A 128 10.53 1.34 2.45
C PRO A 128 12.02 1.59 2.72
N GLU A 129 12.42 1.70 3.99
CA GLU A 129 13.79 1.99 4.41
C GLU A 129 14.80 0.94 3.93
N GLU A 130 14.39 -0.33 3.84
CA GLU A 130 15.22 -1.40 3.30
C GLU A 130 15.60 -1.15 1.82
N THR A 131 14.67 -0.59 1.04
CA THR A 131 14.96 -0.21 -0.36
C THR A 131 16.00 0.89 -0.45
N PHE A 132 15.99 1.85 0.48
CA PHE A 132 17.03 2.88 0.52
C PHE A 132 18.38 2.28 0.87
N LEU A 133 18.43 1.43 1.90
CA LEU A 133 19.67 0.81 2.37
C LEU A 133 20.33 -0.06 1.29
N THR A 134 19.56 -0.95 0.67
CA THR A 134 20.04 -1.86 -0.38
C THR A 134 20.46 -1.11 -1.64
N ALA A 135 19.75 -0.04 -2.01
CA ALA A 135 20.11 0.76 -3.18
C ALA A 135 21.37 1.61 -2.97
N LEU A 136 21.59 2.14 -1.76
CA LEU A 136 22.70 3.05 -1.47
C LEU A 136 23.96 2.30 -1.03
N ASN A 137 23.83 1.07 -0.56
CA ASN A 137 24.95 0.21 -0.18
C ASN A 137 24.67 -1.26 -0.55
N PRO A 138 24.90 -1.64 -1.82
CA PRO A 138 24.55 -2.96 -2.34
C PRO A 138 25.44 -4.12 -1.83
N ALA A 139 26.34 -3.88 -0.87
CA ALA A 139 27.26 -4.89 -0.35
C ALA A 139 26.61 -5.98 0.56
N GLY A 140 25.28 -6.08 0.58
CA GLY A 140 24.52 -7.11 1.33
C GLY A 140 24.47 -6.91 2.85
N ALA A 141 25.01 -5.80 3.37
CA ALA A 141 25.09 -5.54 4.81
C ALA A 141 23.72 -5.31 5.50
N TYR A 142 22.65 -5.17 4.71
CA TYR A 142 21.32 -4.79 5.19
C TYR A 142 20.25 -5.82 4.81
N ASP A 143 20.66 -7.00 4.38
CA ASP A 143 19.74 -8.09 4.04
C ASP A 143 19.12 -8.66 5.33
N ASN A 144 17.79 -8.87 5.33
CA ASN A 144 17.03 -9.47 6.44
C ASN A 144 16.93 -8.63 7.73
N LEU A 145 17.08 -7.31 7.65
CA LEU A 145 16.79 -6.44 8.78
C LEU A 145 15.29 -6.45 9.14
N THR A 146 15.00 -6.38 10.44
CA THR A 146 13.63 -6.09 10.89
C THR A 146 13.25 -4.64 10.54
N ALA A 147 11.95 -4.35 10.53
CA ALA A 147 11.42 -3.00 10.28
C ALA A 147 12.04 -1.92 11.20
N ALA A 148 12.29 -2.26 12.47
CA ALA A 148 12.89 -1.36 13.44
C ALA A 148 14.38 -1.12 13.14
N GLU A 149 15.12 -2.19 12.83
CA GLU A 149 16.54 -2.10 12.50
C GLU A 149 16.78 -1.33 11.20
N ALA A 150 15.97 -1.57 10.18
CA ALA A 150 16.05 -0.83 8.90
C ALA A 150 15.84 0.68 9.10
N LYS A 151 14.90 1.08 9.97
CA LYS A 151 14.67 2.49 10.29
C LYS A 151 15.86 3.14 10.99
N VAL A 152 16.46 2.44 11.96
CA VAL A 152 17.65 2.92 12.67
C VAL A 152 18.84 3.01 11.72
N ALA A 153 19.11 1.95 10.95
CA ALA A 153 20.21 1.90 10.00
C ALA A 153 20.12 3.00 8.94
N LEU A 154 18.92 3.26 8.39
CA LEU A 154 18.74 4.35 7.42
C LEU A 154 19.01 5.70 8.08
N LYS A 155 18.52 5.92 9.30
CA LYS A 155 18.77 7.17 10.03
C LYS A 155 20.26 7.39 10.24
N GLU A 156 20.99 6.39 10.71
CA GLU A 156 22.44 6.45 10.95
C GLU A 156 23.21 6.71 9.64
N MET A 157 22.86 6.00 8.56
CA MET A 157 23.49 6.18 7.25
C MET A 157 23.30 7.59 6.69
N LEU A 158 22.09 8.16 6.83
CA LEU A 158 21.80 9.51 6.33
C LEU A 158 22.42 10.59 7.22
N ALA A 159 22.38 10.41 8.54
CA ALA A 159 22.86 11.39 9.50
C ALA A 159 24.38 11.47 9.60
N LYS A 160 25.11 10.38 9.26
CA LYS A 160 26.59 10.32 9.30
C LYS A 160 27.18 10.86 10.62
N ASP A 161 26.64 10.39 11.74
CA ASP A 161 27.02 10.78 13.11
C ASP A 161 26.71 12.24 13.49
N VAL A 162 25.89 12.95 12.71
CA VAL A 162 25.39 14.29 13.06
C VAL A 162 23.99 14.18 13.67
N GLU A 163 23.72 14.93 14.74
CA GLU A 163 22.36 15.05 15.26
C GLU A 163 21.48 15.82 14.27
N VAL A 164 20.50 15.12 13.69
CA VAL A 164 19.58 15.68 12.70
C VAL A 164 18.16 15.72 13.24
N THR A 165 17.46 16.82 12.98
CA THR A 165 16.03 16.96 13.24
C THR A 165 15.22 16.09 12.26
N SER A 166 13.94 15.84 12.60
CA SER A 166 13.05 15.07 11.73
C SER A 166 12.86 15.70 10.34
N SER A 167 12.83 17.03 10.23
CA SER A 167 12.71 17.72 8.94
C SER A 167 13.98 17.62 8.09
N GLU A 168 15.15 17.65 8.73
CA GLU A 168 16.43 17.44 8.03
C GLU A 168 16.54 16.01 7.53
N LEU A 169 16.12 15.04 8.35
CA LEU A 169 16.09 13.63 7.94
C LEU A 169 15.22 13.40 6.70
N VAL A 170 14.04 14.05 6.63
CA VAL A 170 13.18 13.98 5.44
C VAL A 170 13.88 14.59 4.22
N THR A 171 14.61 15.69 4.40
CA THR A 171 15.36 16.33 3.31
C THR A 171 16.50 15.45 2.81
N LEU A 172 17.26 14.85 3.73
CA LEU A 172 18.31 13.88 3.39
C LEU A 172 17.73 12.66 2.67
N ALA A 173 16.57 12.16 3.11
CA ALA A 173 15.90 11.04 2.46
C ALA A 173 15.43 11.39 1.03
N LYS A 174 14.99 12.63 0.77
CA LYS A 174 14.67 13.08 -0.60
C LYS A 174 15.89 13.02 -1.52
N VAL A 175 17.04 13.53 -1.04
CA VAL A 175 18.30 13.48 -1.79
C VAL A 175 18.75 12.04 -2.03
N ALA A 176 18.61 11.19 -1.00
CA ALA A 176 18.91 9.78 -1.08
C ALA A 176 18.01 9.05 -2.10
N ALA A 177 16.71 9.34 -2.12
CA ALA A 177 15.76 8.77 -3.07
C ALA A 177 16.15 9.10 -4.52
N ALA A 178 16.55 10.34 -4.79
CA ALA A 178 17.01 10.77 -6.11
C ALA A 178 18.27 10.00 -6.60
N SER A 179 19.07 9.50 -5.66
CA SER A 179 20.28 8.72 -5.95
C SER A 179 20.00 7.23 -6.23
N ILE A 180 18.78 6.74 -5.94
CA ILE A 180 18.41 5.35 -6.22
C ILE A 180 18.35 5.15 -7.75
N PRO A 181 19.04 4.14 -8.31
CA PRO A 181 19.01 3.85 -9.75
C PRO A 181 17.59 3.49 -10.23
N GLN A 182 17.15 4.02 -11.37
CA GLN A 182 15.82 3.76 -11.94
C GLN A 182 15.57 2.28 -12.34
N GLY A 183 16.65 1.52 -12.53
CA GLY A 183 16.63 0.08 -12.77
C GLY A 183 16.57 -0.77 -11.49
N HIS A 184 16.51 -0.16 -10.30
CA HIS A 184 16.41 -0.90 -9.05
C HIS A 184 15.13 -1.75 -9.03
N GLN A 185 15.25 -3.02 -8.66
CA GLN A 185 14.16 -4.01 -8.74
C GLN A 185 12.87 -3.55 -8.03
N ASN A 186 12.99 -2.92 -6.86
CA ASN A 186 11.82 -2.46 -6.09
C ASN A 186 11.11 -1.28 -6.79
N LEU A 187 11.87 -0.36 -7.40
CA LEU A 187 11.26 0.74 -8.16
C LEU A 187 10.59 0.22 -9.43
N ALA A 188 11.20 -0.76 -10.10
CA ALA A 188 10.61 -1.42 -11.26
C ALA A 188 9.28 -2.12 -10.91
N ALA A 189 9.23 -2.80 -9.76
CA ALA A 189 8.01 -3.45 -9.28
C ALA A 189 6.89 -2.44 -8.95
N ILE A 190 7.22 -1.32 -8.29
CA ILE A 190 6.26 -0.24 -8.01
C ILE A 190 5.72 0.34 -9.33
N ARG A 191 6.62 0.70 -10.26
CA ARG A 191 6.27 1.24 -11.58
C ARG A 191 5.38 0.29 -12.38
N GLN A 192 5.69 -1.01 -12.37
CA GLN A 192 4.87 -2.03 -13.02
C GLN A 192 3.45 -2.05 -12.44
N ARG A 193 3.28 -1.96 -11.11
CA ARG A 193 1.96 -1.93 -10.47
C ARG A 193 1.15 -0.70 -10.83
N ILE A 194 1.79 0.47 -10.85
CA ILE A 194 1.13 1.73 -11.26
C ILE A 194 0.71 1.67 -12.73
N SER A 195 1.59 1.18 -13.61
CA SER A 195 1.30 1.03 -15.04
C SER A 195 0.14 0.06 -15.28
N LEU A 196 0.11 -1.09 -14.58
CA LEU A 196 -1.01 -2.04 -14.65
C LEU A 196 -2.33 -1.45 -14.17
N TRP A 197 -2.30 -0.51 -13.22
CA TRP A 197 -3.49 0.18 -12.76
C TRP A 197 -3.97 1.21 -13.79
N LEU A 198 -3.07 2.05 -14.32
CA LEU A 198 -3.40 3.10 -15.30
C LEU A 198 -3.92 2.54 -16.62
N HIS A 199 -3.29 1.48 -17.13
CA HIS A 199 -3.58 0.94 -18.47
C HIS A 199 -4.45 -0.32 -18.44
N GLY A 200 -4.74 -0.84 -17.25
CA GLY A 200 -5.32 -2.17 -17.05
C GLY A 200 -4.28 -3.28 -17.22
N ALA A 201 -4.58 -4.47 -16.71
CA ALA A 201 -3.76 -5.64 -17.02
C ALA A 201 -3.84 -5.92 -18.53
N PRO A 202 -2.72 -6.24 -19.21
CA PRO A 202 -2.80 -6.75 -20.57
C PRO A 202 -3.73 -7.97 -20.58
N ALA A 203 -4.71 -7.95 -21.48
CA ALA A 203 -5.68 -9.02 -21.69
C ALA A 203 -5.01 -10.36 -22.00
#